data_AF-A0A7W8LQ75-F1
#
_entry.id   AF-A0A7W8LQ75-F1
#
_cell.length_a   1.000
_cell.length_b   1.000
_cell.length_c   1.000
_cell.angle_alpha   90.00
_cell.angle_beta   90.00
_cell.angle_gamma   90.00
#
_symmetry.space_group_name_H-M   'P 1'
#
loop_
_entity.id
_entity.type
_entity.pdbx_description
1 polymer ?
#
loop_
_entity_poly.entity_id
_entity_poly.type
_entity_poly.pdbx_seq_one_letter_code
_entity_poly.pdbx_strand_id
1 'polypeptide(L)'
;MSPDPMKAHPDDENEIHDIAAFVDPARNVVTPVMQLSEELAGQLVWAFARIVRAAHGSRAARTPDEDGITRAQEFEEGDVYMLERPFDGYFASRYLMDFYNVEERGICSRMHLHTGLRFVRMMTGPGTTIRVGSLSPFLVTNVPGVTPFIPFQFEDELPDLPQGVERTRYNLLVPPNSFVDMQIPRGVSHQFNAIGPNAVIDSVHPEESIETFRERMSGFKMLAQTIFLTEDRPDASNCSDLREEE
;
A
#
# COMPACT_ATOMS: atom_id res chain seq x y z
N MET A 1 -28.05 -13.80 1.31
CA MET A 1 -27.06 -14.26 0.32
C MET A 1 -25.77 -14.47 1.08
N SER A 2 -25.18 -15.66 1.02
CA SER A 2 -23.79 -15.80 1.46
C SER A 2 -22.97 -14.88 0.56
N PRO A 3 -22.18 -13.93 1.08
CA PRO A 3 -21.32 -13.15 0.21
C PRO A 3 -20.38 -14.15 -0.47
N ASP A 4 -20.24 -14.06 -1.79
CA ASP A 4 -19.18 -14.80 -2.47
C ASP A 4 -17.85 -14.54 -1.75
N PRO A 5 -17.00 -15.57 -1.59
CA PRO A 5 -15.70 -15.37 -0.97
C PRO A 5 -14.91 -14.37 -1.82
N MET A 6 -14.22 -13.42 -1.16
CA MET A 6 -13.43 -12.41 -1.87
C MET A 6 -12.28 -13.03 -2.65
N LYS A 7 -11.79 -14.19 -2.21
CA LYS A 7 -10.79 -14.99 -2.91
C LYS A 7 -11.41 -16.30 -3.38
N ALA A 8 -11.06 -16.74 -4.59
CA ALA A 8 -11.40 -18.06 -5.09
C ALA A 8 -10.66 -19.14 -4.28
N HIS A 9 -9.39 -18.90 -3.94
CA HIS A 9 -8.54 -19.81 -3.19
C HIS A 9 -7.84 -19.08 -2.04
N PRO A 10 -8.18 -19.40 -0.78
CA PRO A 10 -7.59 -18.79 0.40
C PRO A 10 -6.06 -18.71 0.42
N ASP A 11 -5.40 -19.83 0.11
CA ASP A 11 -3.95 -19.97 0.23
C ASP A 11 -3.16 -19.40 -0.97
N ASP A 12 -3.82 -18.93 -2.04
CA ASP A 12 -3.15 -18.45 -3.26
C ASP A 12 -2.46 -17.10 -3.01
N GLU A 13 -1.14 -17.03 -3.16
CA GLU A 13 -0.40 -15.78 -2.95
C GLU A 13 -0.60 -14.75 -4.07
N ASN A 14 -1.06 -15.20 -5.24
CA ASN A 14 -1.29 -14.36 -6.41
C ASN A 14 -2.63 -14.75 -7.03
N GLU A 15 -3.71 -14.10 -6.58
CA GLU A 15 -5.01 -14.19 -7.23
C GLU A 15 -5.25 -12.94 -8.07
N ILE A 16 -5.68 -13.14 -9.33
CA ILE A 16 -5.94 -12.05 -10.27
C ILE A 16 -7.43 -11.95 -10.52
N HIS A 17 -8.03 -10.79 -10.21
CA HIS A 17 -9.42 -10.52 -10.48
C HIS A 17 -9.59 -9.73 -11.77
N ASP A 18 -10.72 -9.92 -12.44
CA ASP A 18 -11.05 -9.19 -13.66
C ASP A 18 -11.31 -7.71 -13.36
N ILE A 19 -10.29 -6.90 -13.61
CA ILE A 19 -10.34 -5.44 -13.48
C ILE A 19 -11.42 -4.80 -14.33
N ALA A 20 -11.83 -5.44 -15.44
CA ALA A 20 -12.85 -4.92 -16.33
C ALA A 20 -14.27 -5.00 -15.72
N ALA A 21 -14.48 -5.88 -14.73
CA ALA A 21 -15.76 -6.04 -14.04
C ALA A 21 -15.74 -5.56 -12.59
N PHE A 22 -14.56 -5.44 -11.97
CA PHE A 22 -14.43 -5.08 -10.56
C PHE A 22 -14.93 -3.66 -10.27
N VAL A 23 -15.54 -3.45 -9.11
CA VAL A 23 -16.00 -2.13 -8.63
C VAL A 23 -15.70 -2.02 -7.14
N ASP A 24 -15.06 -0.93 -6.74
CA ASP A 24 -14.82 -0.65 -5.33
C ASP A 24 -16.14 -0.57 -4.55
N PRO A 25 -16.29 -1.32 -3.43
CA PRO A 25 -17.50 -1.29 -2.62
C PRO A 25 -17.63 -0.02 -1.75
N ALA A 26 -16.54 0.76 -1.65
CA ALA A 26 -16.45 1.96 -0.83
C ALA A 26 -15.38 2.91 -1.41
N ARG A 27 -14.91 3.88 -0.61
CA ARG A 27 -13.87 4.82 -1.01
C ARG A 27 -12.77 4.86 0.05
N ASN A 28 -11.54 5.05 -0.40
CA ASN A 28 -10.41 5.33 0.46
C ASN A 28 -10.57 6.67 1.16
N VAL A 29 -10.25 6.74 2.46
CA VAL A 29 -10.29 7.98 3.25
C VAL A 29 -8.88 8.43 3.55
N VAL A 30 -8.54 9.65 3.16
CA VAL A 30 -7.19 10.22 3.26
C VAL A 30 -7.19 11.42 4.20
N THR A 31 -6.23 11.47 5.11
CA THR A 31 -6.06 12.56 6.09
C THR A 31 -4.64 13.11 6.01
N PRO A 32 -4.45 14.35 5.52
CA PRO A 32 -3.18 15.06 5.59
C PRO A 32 -2.85 15.35 7.06
N VAL A 33 -1.74 14.79 7.57
CA VAL A 33 -1.42 14.86 9.00
C VAL A 33 -0.42 15.97 9.29
N MET A 34 0.66 16.03 8.50
CA MET A 34 1.74 16.98 8.75
C MET A 34 2.52 17.30 7.49
N GLN A 35 2.99 18.55 7.43
CA GLN A 35 4.00 19.02 6.50
C GLN A 35 5.24 19.41 7.31
N LEU A 36 6.40 18.88 6.95
CA LEU A 36 7.65 19.03 7.66
C LEU A 36 8.64 19.87 6.86
N SER A 37 9.67 20.39 7.54
CA SER A 37 10.86 20.86 6.85
C SER A 37 11.59 19.68 6.19
N GLU A 38 12.30 19.97 5.11
CA GLU A 38 13.10 18.99 4.37
C GLU A 38 14.05 18.20 5.30
N GLU A 39 14.79 18.91 6.15
CA GLU A 39 15.72 18.30 7.10
C GLU A 39 15.03 17.33 8.06
N LEU A 40 13.92 17.74 8.67
CA LEU A 40 13.22 16.91 9.66
C LEU A 40 12.54 15.71 9.01
N ALA A 41 11.92 15.90 7.84
CA ALA A 41 11.33 14.80 7.07
C ALA A 41 12.39 13.77 6.67
N GLY A 42 13.54 14.22 6.16
CA GLY A 42 14.65 13.35 5.79
C GLY A 42 15.16 12.52 6.96
N GLN A 43 15.35 13.14 8.13
CA GLN A 43 15.79 12.44 9.34
C GLN A 43 14.78 11.39 9.81
N LEU A 44 13.49 11.71 9.81
CA LEU A 44 12.44 10.79 10.24
C LEU A 44 12.29 9.61 9.28
N VAL A 45 12.16 9.87 7.98
CA VAL A 45 12.02 8.83 6.97
C VAL A 45 13.23 7.90 6.98
N TRP A 46 14.45 8.46 7.05
CA TRP A 46 15.67 7.65 7.17
C TRP A 46 15.67 6.78 8.43
N ALA A 47 15.21 7.31 9.57
CA ALA A 47 15.18 6.57 10.82
C ALA A 47 14.26 5.34 10.73
N PHE A 48 13.09 5.47 10.09
CA PHE A 48 12.20 4.33 9.84
C PHE A 48 12.76 3.37 8.79
N ALA A 49 13.24 3.86 7.65
CA ALA A 49 13.84 3.04 6.60
C ALA A 49 15.02 2.20 7.14
N ARG A 50 15.84 2.79 8.02
CA ARG A 50 16.95 2.08 8.66
C ARG A 50 16.50 0.87 9.48
N ILE A 51 15.32 0.89 10.10
CA ILE A 51 14.79 -0.26 10.84
C ILE A 51 14.56 -1.43 9.87
N VAL A 52 13.90 -1.15 8.73
CA VAL A 52 13.63 -2.14 7.69
C VAL A 52 14.94 -2.70 7.14
N ARG A 53 15.89 -1.84 6.75
CA ARG A 53 17.19 -2.25 6.23
C ARG A 53 18.01 -3.08 7.23
N ALA A 54 17.99 -2.69 8.51
CA ALA A 54 18.65 -3.44 9.57
C ALA A 54 18.04 -4.83 9.77
N ALA A 55 16.72 -4.95 9.64
CA ALA A 55 16.03 -6.24 9.69
C ALA A 55 16.47 -7.15 8.53
N HIS A 56 16.53 -6.63 7.31
CA HIS A 56 17.01 -7.37 6.14
C HIS A 56 18.51 -7.74 6.19
N GLY A 57 19.30 -6.99 6.96
CA GLY A 57 20.68 -7.35 7.31
C GLY A 57 20.80 -8.38 8.44
N SER A 58 19.71 -8.73 9.13
CA SER A 58 19.73 -9.55 10.34
C SER A 58 19.23 -10.97 10.08
N ARG A 59 20.01 -11.97 10.53
CA ARG A 59 19.56 -13.37 10.55
C ARG A 59 18.30 -13.57 11.40
N ALA A 60 18.17 -12.84 12.50
CA ALA A 60 17.06 -13.00 13.42
C ALA A 60 15.71 -12.60 12.80
N ALA A 61 15.68 -11.59 11.93
CA ALA A 61 14.45 -11.18 11.26
C ALA A 61 14.17 -11.97 9.97
N ARG A 62 15.20 -12.59 9.39
CA ARG A 62 15.13 -13.39 8.15
C ARG A 62 14.97 -14.90 8.35
N THR A 63 14.87 -15.34 9.60
CA THR A 63 14.60 -16.74 9.93
C THR A 63 13.19 -16.82 10.52
N PRO A 64 12.38 -17.83 10.15
CA PRO A 64 11.10 -18.07 10.80
C PRO A 64 11.24 -18.19 12.32
N ASP A 65 10.32 -17.58 13.06
CA ASP A 65 10.21 -17.73 14.51
C ASP A 65 9.48 -19.04 14.91
N GLU A 66 9.14 -19.19 16.19
CA GLU A 66 8.46 -20.37 16.72
C GLU A 66 7.07 -20.62 16.11
N ASP A 67 6.44 -19.57 15.58
CA ASP A 67 5.15 -19.64 14.90
C ASP A 67 5.31 -19.71 13.37
N GLY A 68 6.55 -19.84 12.89
CA GLY A 68 6.89 -19.92 11.47
C GLY A 68 6.88 -18.56 10.77
N ILE A 69 6.84 -17.45 11.50
CA ILE A 69 6.76 -16.11 10.92
C ILE A 69 8.16 -15.58 10.62
N THR A 70 8.40 -15.23 9.36
CA THR A 70 9.57 -14.43 8.96
C THR A 70 9.19 -12.95 8.97
N ARG A 71 9.92 -12.12 9.74
CA ARG A 71 9.57 -10.70 9.93
C ARG A 71 10.08 -9.79 8.84
N ALA A 72 11.25 -10.06 8.28
CA ALA A 72 11.79 -9.36 7.12
C ALA A 72 11.25 -10.01 5.85
N GLN A 73 10.44 -9.28 5.09
CA GLN A 73 9.74 -9.75 3.89
C GLN A 73 10.05 -8.81 2.72
N GLU A 74 9.88 -9.29 1.50
CA GLU A 74 10.02 -8.49 0.28
C GLU A 74 8.66 -8.38 -0.40
N PHE A 75 8.19 -7.16 -0.61
CA PHE A 75 6.98 -6.87 -1.38
C PHE A 75 7.37 -6.30 -2.74
N GLU A 76 6.40 -6.23 -3.64
CA GLU A 76 6.64 -5.64 -4.95
C GLU A 76 7.12 -4.19 -4.83
N GLU A 77 6.56 -3.45 -3.87
CA GLU A 77 6.81 -2.02 -3.71
C GLU A 77 8.01 -1.69 -2.84
N GLY A 78 8.53 -2.63 -2.05
CA GLY A 78 9.63 -2.35 -1.13
C GLY A 78 9.95 -3.47 -0.16
N ASP A 79 11.00 -3.23 0.61
CA ASP A 79 11.38 -4.10 1.72
C ASP A 79 10.44 -3.88 2.90
N VAL A 80 10.00 -4.96 3.55
CA VAL A 80 9.07 -4.92 4.68
C VAL A 80 9.73 -5.48 5.93
N TYR A 81 9.44 -4.85 7.07
CA TYR A 81 9.72 -5.41 8.38
C TYR A 81 8.46 -5.40 9.25
N MET A 82 8.04 -6.58 9.70
CA MET A 82 6.97 -6.75 10.68
C MET A 82 7.43 -6.29 12.07
N LEU A 83 6.94 -5.12 12.48
CA LEU A 83 7.13 -4.58 13.82
C LEU A 83 6.44 -5.47 14.85
N GLU A 84 5.17 -5.80 14.58
CA GLU A 84 4.40 -6.69 15.45
C GLU A 84 3.64 -7.73 14.67
N ARG A 85 3.77 -8.96 15.18
CA ARG A 85 2.90 -10.06 14.81
C ARG A 85 1.61 -9.96 15.64
N PRO A 86 0.49 -10.38 15.10
CA PRO A 86 -0.74 -10.64 15.82
C PRO A 86 -0.55 -11.59 16.99
N PHE A 87 -1.47 -11.44 17.92
CA PHE A 87 -1.49 -12.14 19.18
C PHE A 87 -2.94 -12.29 19.66
N ASP A 88 -3.16 -13.10 20.68
CA ASP A 88 -4.49 -13.38 21.19
C ASP A 88 -5.25 -12.10 21.55
N GLY A 89 -6.40 -11.90 20.90
CA GLY A 89 -7.24 -10.72 21.08
C GLY A 89 -6.88 -9.51 20.21
N TYR A 90 -5.79 -9.57 19.44
CA TYR A 90 -5.41 -8.53 18.48
C TYR A 90 -4.94 -9.13 17.15
N PHE A 91 -5.81 -9.05 16.15
CA PHE A 91 -5.69 -9.78 14.90
C PHE A 91 -5.01 -9.01 13.77
N ALA A 92 -4.23 -7.97 14.10
CA ALA A 92 -3.62 -7.10 13.12
C ALA A 92 -2.10 -7.10 13.20
N SER A 93 -1.46 -7.36 12.06
CA SER A 93 -0.03 -7.16 11.97
C SER A 93 0.25 -5.68 11.81
N ARG A 94 1.42 -5.26 12.29
CA ARG A 94 1.95 -3.93 12.01
C ARG A 94 3.31 -4.07 11.37
N TYR A 95 3.54 -3.37 10.27
CA TYR A 95 4.81 -3.40 9.58
C TYR A 95 5.23 -2.02 9.08
N LEU A 96 6.54 -1.87 8.92
CA LEU A 96 7.15 -0.80 8.17
C LEU A 96 7.53 -1.32 6.78
N MET A 97 7.40 -0.48 5.76
CA MET A 97 7.95 -0.75 4.45
C MET A 97 8.83 0.41 4.00
N ASP A 98 10.04 0.11 3.57
CA ASP A 98 10.93 1.04 2.88
C ASP A 98 10.68 0.90 1.37
N PHE A 99 10.04 1.91 0.76
CA PHE A 99 9.65 1.83 -0.63
C PHE A 99 10.87 1.89 -1.55
N TYR A 100 10.80 1.10 -2.61
CA TYR A 100 11.67 1.26 -3.76
C TYR A 100 11.18 2.40 -4.66
N ASN A 101 12.10 3.17 -5.21
CA ASN A 101 11.81 4.20 -6.21
C ASN A 101 11.35 3.53 -7.52
N VAL A 102 10.17 3.89 -8.04
CA VAL A 102 9.63 3.29 -9.28
C VAL A 102 10.52 3.54 -10.50
N GLU A 103 11.23 4.66 -10.53
CA GLU A 103 12.17 4.97 -11.62
C GLU A 103 13.37 3.99 -11.63
N GLU A 104 13.83 3.59 -10.44
CA GLU A 104 14.92 2.61 -10.29
C GLU A 104 14.45 1.18 -10.58
N ARG A 105 13.21 0.86 -10.21
CA ARG A 105 12.59 -0.43 -10.50
C ARG A 105 12.25 -0.61 -11.98
N GLY A 106 11.96 0.49 -12.68
CA GLY A 106 11.47 0.50 -14.07
C GLY A 106 10.01 0.06 -14.23
N ILE A 107 9.29 -0.19 -13.14
CA ILE A 107 7.91 -0.69 -13.14
C ILE A 107 7.06 -0.01 -12.07
N CYS A 108 5.79 0.15 -12.37
CA CYS A 108 4.76 0.52 -11.41
C CYS A 108 4.32 -0.70 -10.61
N SER A 109 3.89 -0.46 -9.38
CA SER A 109 3.27 -1.47 -8.53
C SER A 109 1.91 -1.85 -9.08
N ARG A 110 1.48 -3.11 -8.98
CA ARG A 110 0.14 -3.54 -9.40
C ARG A 110 -0.93 -2.99 -8.47
N MET A 111 -2.05 -2.59 -9.06
CA MET A 111 -3.23 -2.23 -8.28
C MET A 111 -3.80 -3.49 -7.65
N HIS A 112 -4.09 -3.41 -6.36
CA HIS A 112 -4.55 -4.54 -5.59
C HIS A 112 -5.56 -4.12 -4.54
N LEU A 113 -6.23 -5.12 -3.96
CA LEU A 113 -7.11 -4.97 -2.82
C LEU A 113 -6.75 -6.01 -1.75
N HIS A 114 -7.18 -5.74 -0.53
CA HIS A 114 -7.02 -6.65 0.61
C HIS A 114 -8.38 -7.17 1.07
N THR A 115 -8.40 -8.39 1.62
CA THR A 115 -9.65 -9.05 2.07
C THR A 115 -10.20 -8.52 3.39
N GLY A 116 -9.50 -7.55 4.00
CA GLY A 116 -9.78 -6.85 5.22
C GLY A 116 -9.47 -5.36 5.06
N LEU A 117 -9.71 -4.62 6.15
CA LEU A 117 -9.44 -3.18 6.16
C LEU A 117 -7.95 -2.95 6.40
N ARG A 118 -7.42 -1.81 5.95
CA ARG A 118 -6.02 -1.46 6.18
C ARG A 118 -5.91 0.00 6.61
N PHE A 119 -4.98 0.25 7.53
CA PHE A 119 -4.52 1.59 7.84
C PHE A 119 -3.08 1.74 7.35
N VAL A 120 -2.78 2.86 6.69
CA VAL A 120 -1.46 3.18 6.18
C VAL A 120 -1.13 4.62 6.52
N ARG A 121 0.01 4.84 7.17
CA ARG A 121 0.67 6.15 7.23
C ARG A 121 1.76 6.18 6.19
N MET A 122 1.60 7.04 5.18
CA MET A 122 2.59 7.33 4.15
C MET A 122 3.47 8.47 4.62
N MET A 123 4.78 8.29 4.54
CA MET A 123 5.78 9.28 4.97
C MET A 123 6.75 9.54 3.82
N THR A 124 6.78 10.78 3.35
CA THR A 124 7.70 11.23 2.31
C THR A 124 8.76 12.16 2.88
N GLY A 125 9.97 12.04 2.35
CA GLY A 125 11.10 12.90 2.64
C GLY A 125 11.44 13.81 1.44
N PRO A 126 12.66 14.37 1.44
CA PRO A 126 13.12 15.29 0.40
C PRO A 126 13.06 14.66 -0.99
N GLY A 127 12.59 15.42 -1.97
CA GLY A 127 12.55 15.01 -3.38
C GLY A 127 11.75 13.72 -3.64
N THR A 128 10.79 13.38 -2.79
CA THR A 128 10.02 12.14 -2.92
C THR A 128 8.52 12.38 -2.84
N THR A 129 7.77 11.83 -3.78
CA THR A 129 6.31 11.84 -3.82
C THR A 129 5.81 10.40 -3.76
N ILE A 130 4.67 10.15 -3.12
CA ILE A 130 3.96 8.87 -3.30
C ILE A 130 2.70 9.14 -4.12
N ARG A 131 2.61 8.51 -5.28
CA ARG A 131 1.39 8.48 -6.08
C ARG A 131 0.52 7.31 -5.63
N VAL A 132 -0.71 7.63 -5.22
CA VAL A 132 -1.73 6.67 -4.79
C VAL A 132 -2.78 6.55 -5.89
N GLY A 133 -2.96 5.36 -6.44
CA GLY A 133 -4.01 5.04 -7.43
C GLY A 133 -5.18 4.28 -6.81
N SER A 134 -6.38 4.42 -7.34
CA SER A 134 -7.63 3.74 -6.92
C SER A 134 -8.63 3.68 -8.07
N LEU A 135 -9.56 2.71 -8.06
CA LEU A 135 -10.70 2.63 -8.99
C LEU A 135 -11.91 3.45 -8.53
N SER A 136 -11.82 4.07 -7.37
CA SER A 136 -12.81 5.01 -6.83
C SER A 136 -12.17 6.33 -6.36
N PRO A 137 -12.91 7.45 -6.38
CA PRO A 137 -12.42 8.73 -5.87
C PRO A 137 -12.05 8.67 -4.39
N PHE A 138 -11.05 9.44 -3.99
CA PHE A 138 -10.65 9.56 -2.58
C PHE A 138 -11.58 10.49 -1.80
N LEU A 139 -11.80 10.17 -0.52
CA LEU A 139 -12.42 11.07 0.44
C LEU A 139 -11.31 11.74 1.26
N VAL A 140 -10.97 12.98 0.92
CA VAL A 140 -9.96 13.75 1.65
C VAL A 140 -10.60 14.45 2.85
N THR A 141 -10.12 14.13 4.04
CA THR A 141 -10.46 14.86 5.27
C THR A 141 -9.71 16.18 5.27
N ASN A 142 -10.44 17.27 5.10
CA ASN A 142 -9.92 18.63 5.20
C ASN A 142 -10.73 19.42 6.23
N VAL A 143 -10.10 19.69 7.38
CA VAL A 143 -10.70 20.49 8.46
C VAL A 143 -9.99 21.84 8.45
N PRO A 144 -10.68 22.94 8.03
CA PRO A 144 -10.07 24.26 7.93
C PRO A 144 -9.38 24.70 9.22
N GLY A 145 -8.12 25.09 9.12
CA GLY A 145 -7.29 25.51 10.26
C GLY A 145 -6.74 24.37 11.11
N VAL A 146 -6.99 23.10 10.76
CA VAL A 146 -6.48 21.92 11.47
C VAL A 146 -5.62 21.05 10.56
N THR A 147 -6.13 20.63 9.39
CA THR A 147 -5.33 19.84 8.43
C THR A 147 -4.40 20.76 7.64
N PRO A 148 -3.12 20.38 7.45
CA PRO A 148 -2.07 21.30 7.00
C PRO A 148 -2.07 21.60 5.49
N PHE A 149 -2.64 20.73 4.67
CA PHE A 149 -2.71 20.88 3.21
C PHE A 149 -3.82 20.02 2.62
N ILE A 150 -4.09 20.17 1.32
CA ILE A 150 -4.97 19.30 0.54
C ILE A 150 -4.09 18.62 -0.52
N PRO A 151 -4.06 17.28 -0.59
CA PRO A 151 -3.32 16.57 -1.62
C PRO A 151 -3.88 16.85 -3.01
N PHE A 152 -2.99 17.01 -3.99
CA PHE A 152 -3.38 17.11 -5.39
C PHE A 152 -4.03 15.80 -5.86
N GLN A 153 -5.10 15.91 -6.64
CA GLN A 153 -5.88 14.78 -7.14
C GLN A 153 -6.15 14.96 -8.63
N PHE A 154 -6.07 13.86 -9.40
CA PHE A 154 -6.36 13.87 -10.82
C PHE A 154 -6.84 12.49 -11.32
N GLU A 155 -7.39 12.46 -12.52
CA GLU A 155 -7.85 11.26 -13.19
C GLU A 155 -7.00 10.98 -14.44
N ASP A 156 -6.75 9.71 -14.69
CA ASP A 156 -6.18 9.22 -15.95
C ASP A 156 -6.79 7.86 -16.35
N GLU A 157 -6.36 7.35 -17.50
CA GLU A 157 -6.73 6.01 -17.93
C GLU A 157 -5.84 5.00 -17.21
N LEU A 158 -6.45 3.94 -16.70
CA LEU A 158 -5.73 2.82 -16.10
C LEU A 158 -4.97 2.07 -17.22
N PRO A 159 -3.64 1.90 -17.10
CA PRO A 159 -2.84 1.22 -18.12
C PRO A 159 -3.11 -0.30 -18.12
N ASP A 160 -2.60 -0.96 -19.16
CA ASP A 160 -2.54 -2.42 -19.29
C ASP A 160 -3.89 -3.15 -19.12
N LEU A 161 -4.95 -2.50 -19.62
CA LEU A 161 -6.27 -3.09 -19.71
C LEU A 161 -6.40 -4.02 -20.94
N PRO A 162 -7.27 -5.06 -20.86
CA PRO A 162 -7.62 -5.86 -22.04
C PRO A 162 -8.11 -5.00 -23.20
N GLN A 163 -7.85 -5.44 -24.44
CA GLN A 163 -8.20 -4.70 -25.64
C GLN A 163 -9.68 -4.27 -25.65
N GLY A 164 -9.93 -2.96 -25.81
CA GLY A 164 -11.27 -2.39 -25.87
C GLY A 164 -11.91 -2.11 -24.52
N VAL A 165 -11.19 -2.30 -23.41
CA VAL A 165 -11.60 -1.89 -22.06
C VAL A 165 -10.94 -0.57 -21.72
N GLU A 166 -11.73 0.42 -21.34
CA GLU A 166 -11.27 1.70 -20.80
C GLU A 166 -11.77 1.85 -19.37
N ARG A 167 -10.90 2.26 -18.45
CA ARG A 167 -11.27 2.54 -17.06
C ARG A 167 -10.53 3.74 -16.50
N THR A 168 -11.27 4.57 -15.76
CA THR A 168 -10.71 5.69 -15.02
C THR A 168 -9.95 5.19 -13.80
N ARG A 169 -8.71 5.66 -13.66
CA ARG A 169 -7.93 5.58 -12.42
C ARG A 169 -7.97 6.94 -11.74
N TYR A 170 -8.34 6.93 -10.46
CA TYR A 170 -8.29 8.10 -9.59
C TYR A 170 -6.93 8.13 -8.90
N ASN A 171 -6.27 9.28 -8.93
CA ASN A 171 -4.94 9.47 -8.38
C ASN A 171 -4.93 10.56 -7.31
N LEU A 172 -4.10 10.35 -6.28
CA LEU A 172 -3.78 11.32 -5.26
C LEU A 172 -2.26 11.36 -5.06
N LEU A 173 -1.69 12.55 -4.95
CA LEU A 173 -0.27 12.74 -4.69
C LEU A 173 -0.02 13.09 -3.22
N VAL A 174 0.75 12.25 -2.53
CA VAL A 174 1.35 12.58 -1.23
C VAL A 174 2.59 13.43 -1.50
N PRO A 175 2.58 14.73 -1.17
CA PRO A 175 3.67 15.64 -1.54
C PRO A 175 4.95 15.32 -0.77
N PRO A 176 6.11 15.83 -1.20
CA PRO A 176 7.36 15.71 -0.44
C PRO A 176 7.27 16.27 0.96
N ASN A 177 8.09 15.71 1.86
CA ASN A 177 8.21 16.13 3.26
C ASN A 177 6.88 16.12 4.03
N SER A 178 6.01 15.14 3.78
CA SER A 178 4.67 15.10 4.37
C SER A 178 4.31 13.72 4.91
N PHE A 179 3.48 13.69 5.96
CA PHE A 179 2.84 12.45 6.41
C PHE A 179 1.34 12.53 6.12
N VAL A 180 0.82 11.47 5.51
CA VAL A 180 -0.57 11.33 5.12
C VAL A 180 -1.07 9.97 5.57
N ASP A 181 -2.17 9.97 6.33
CA ASP A 181 -2.83 8.75 6.76
C ASP A 181 -3.92 8.36 5.76
N MET A 182 -4.06 7.06 5.52
CA MET A 182 -5.07 6.50 4.63
C MET A 182 -5.74 5.30 5.31
N GLN A 183 -7.06 5.34 5.36
CA GLN A 183 -7.90 4.21 5.73
C GLN A 183 -8.46 3.59 4.46
N ILE A 184 -8.17 2.31 4.27
CA ILE A 184 -8.55 1.51 3.11
C ILE A 184 -9.62 0.54 3.57
N PRO A 185 -10.89 0.73 3.16
CA PRO A 185 -11.93 -0.22 3.50
C PRO A 185 -11.66 -1.59 2.86
N ARG A 186 -12.24 -2.62 3.46
CA ARG A 186 -12.19 -3.99 2.92
C ARG A 186 -12.62 -4.02 1.45
N GLY A 187 -11.80 -4.66 0.61
CA GLY A 187 -12.10 -4.85 -0.80
C GLY A 187 -12.06 -3.57 -1.63
N VAL A 188 -11.45 -2.50 -1.14
CA VAL A 188 -11.22 -1.29 -1.94
C VAL A 188 -9.83 -1.36 -2.55
N SER A 189 -9.75 -1.07 -3.83
CA SER A 189 -8.51 -1.02 -4.59
C SER A 189 -7.63 0.14 -4.14
N HIS A 190 -6.32 -0.11 -4.15
CA HIS A 190 -5.31 0.93 -4.05
C HIS A 190 -4.02 0.48 -4.75
N GLN A 191 -3.16 1.45 -5.04
CA GLN A 191 -1.87 1.26 -5.67
C GLN A 191 -0.90 2.30 -5.10
N PHE A 192 0.27 1.89 -4.62
CA PHE A 192 1.28 2.82 -4.09
C PHE A 192 2.54 2.82 -4.96
N ASN A 193 2.94 4.00 -5.41
CA ASN A 193 4.15 4.20 -6.21
C ASN A 193 4.98 5.33 -5.60
N ALA A 194 6.14 5.01 -5.06
CA ALA A 194 7.10 6.01 -4.59
C ALA A 194 7.97 6.51 -5.74
N ILE A 195 8.04 7.82 -5.90
CA ILE A 195 8.80 8.51 -6.95
C ILE A 195 9.84 9.36 -6.21
N GLY A 196 11.06 8.85 -6.14
CA GLY A 196 12.14 9.36 -5.30
C GLY A 196 12.55 8.39 -4.17
N PRO A 197 13.69 8.65 -3.51
CA PRO A 197 14.37 7.66 -2.66
C PRO A 197 13.94 7.67 -1.18
N ASN A 198 13.08 8.60 -0.76
CA ASN A 198 12.75 8.84 0.65
C ASN A 198 11.26 8.60 0.92
N ALA A 199 10.81 7.36 0.78
CA ALA A 199 9.42 6.97 1.04
C ALA A 199 9.35 5.75 1.97
N VAL A 200 8.56 5.87 3.03
CA VAL A 200 8.28 4.78 3.97
C VAL A 200 6.79 4.74 4.26
N ILE A 201 6.22 3.56 4.46
CA ILE A 201 4.92 3.41 5.13
C ILE A 201 5.03 2.71 6.47
N ASP A 202 4.16 3.11 7.40
CA ASP A 202 3.81 2.37 8.62
C ASP A 202 2.36 1.93 8.49
N SER A 203 2.14 0.62 8.44
CA SER A 203 0.83 0.04 8.14
C SER A 203 0.37 -0.89 9.25
N VAL A 204 -0.91 -0.78 9.58
CA VAL A 204 -1.63 -1.76 10.38
C VAL A 204 -2.57 -2.52 9.46
N HIS A 205 -2.41 -3.83 9.42
CA HIS A 205 -3.13 -4.73 8.56
C HIS A 205 -3.90 -5.76 9.41
N PRO A 206 -5.13 -5.42 9.85
CA PRO A 206 -6.00 -6.27 10.66
C PRO A 206 -6.57 -7.43 9.87
N GLU A 207 -5.86 -8.54 9.88
CA GLU A 207 -6.29 -9.64 9.02
C GLU A 207 -5.84 -11.05 9.40
N GLU A 208 -5.06 -11.25 10.46
CA GLU A 208 -4.62 -12.60 10.88
C GLU A 208 -5.70 -13.46 11.57
N SER A 209 -6.92 -12.95 11.74
CA SER A 209 -8.05 -13.75 12.24
C SER A 209 -9.14 -14.05 11.22
N ILE A 210 -9.13 -13.37 10.07
CA ILE A 210 -10.09 -13.67 8.99
C ILE A 210 -9.55 -14.84 8.16
N GLU A 211 -8.25 -14.86 7.87
CA GLU A 211 -7.57 -15.88 7.06
C GLU A 211 -7.69 -17.30 7.61
N THR A 212 -7.27 -17.50 8.85
CA THR A 212 -7.17 -18.84 9.44
C THR A 212 -8.55 -19.41 9.79
N PHE A 213 -9.49 -18.57 10.25
CA PHE A 213 -10.80 -19.02 10.72
C PHE A 213 -11.92 -18.95 9.66
N ARG A 214 -11.97 -17.90 8.83
CA ARG A 214 -13.00 -17.79 7.75
C ARG A 214 -12.57 -18.57 6.52
N GLU A 215 -11.32 -18.43 6.11
CA GLU A 215 -10.80 -18.94 4.84
C GLU A 215 -10.01 -20.25 5.00
N ARG A 216 -9.76 -20.72 6.24
CA ARG A 216 -9.08 -22.00 6.55
C ARG A 216 -7.64 -22.09 6.04
N MET A 217 -6.93 -20.97 6.01
CA MET A 217 -5.56 -20.89 5.52
C MET A 217 -4.54 -21.61 6.41
N SER A 218 -3.44 -22.07 5.83
CA SER A 218 -2.35 -22.76 6.54
C SER A 218 -1.05 -21.94 6.59
N GLY A 219 -0.54 -21.71 7.81
CA GLY A 219 0.64 -20.86 8.03
C GLY A 219 0.35 -19.36 7.83
N PHE A 220 1.27 -18.51 8.30
CA PHE A 220 1.14 -17.07 8.15
C PHE A 220 1.93 -16.55 6.95
N LYS A 221 1.28 -15.79 6.06
CA LYS A 221 1.87 -15.22 4.84
C LYS A 221 1.34 -13.81 4.60
N MET A 222 2.21 -12.81 4.69
CA MET A 222 1.81 -11.40 4.60
C MET A 222 1.21 -11.00 3.23
N LEU A 223 1.50 -11.75 2.15
CA LEU A 223 0.97 -11.49 0.80
C LEU A 223 -0.32 -12.24 0.48
N ALA A 224 -0.76 -13.19 1.31
CA ALA A 224 -1.85 -14.10 0.96
C ALA A 224 -3.24 -13.43 0.84
N GLN A 225 -3.34 -12.12 1.02
CA GLN A 225 -4.57 -11.33 0.98
C GLN A 225 -4.63 -10.39 -0.20
N THR A 226 -3.51 -10.29 -0.92
CA THR A 226 -3.38 -9.40 -2.04
C THR A 226 -4.06 -10.04 -3.23
N ILE A 227 -5.19 -9.48 -3.62
CA ILE A 227 -5.78 -9.76 -4.93
C ILE A 227 -5.27 -8.68 -5.86
N PHE A 228 -4.53 -9.10 -6.87
CA PHE A 228 -4.09 -8.21 -7.93
C PHE A 228 -5.23 -8.03 -8.94
N LEU A 229 -5.37 -6.83 -9.48
CA LEU A 229 -6.34 -6.57 -10.53
C LEU A 229 -5.72 -6.70 -11.93
N THR A 230 -4.39 -6.78 -12.02
CA THR A 230 -3.67 -7.01 -13.27
C THR A 230 -2.61 -8.09 -13.08
N GLU A 231 -2.38 -8.89 -14.13
CA GLU A 231 -1.22 -9.80 -14.17
C GLU A 231 0.07 -8.99 -14.40
N ASP A 232 0.00 -8.08 -15.37
CA ASP A 232 1.13 -7.30 -15.83
C ASP A 232 1.44 -6.13 -14.90
N ARG A 233 2.73 -5.76 -14.91
CA ARG A 233 3.28 -4.61 -14.23
C ARG A 233 3.50 -3.49 -15.25
N PRO A 234 2.81 -2.35 -15.12
CA PRO A 234 3.02 -1.25 -16.05
C PRO A 234 4.44 -0.72 -16.00
N ASP A 235 4.93 -0.23 -17.13
CA ASP A 235 6.18 0.51 -17.19
C ASP A 235 6.13 1.74 -16.28
N ALA A 236 7.25 2.08 -15.64
CA ALA A 236 7.35 3.20 -14.70
C ALA A 236 6.80 4.52 -15.26
N SER A 237 6.87 4.77 -16.57
CA SER A 237 6.30 5.96 -17.20
C SER A 237 4.80 6.15 -16.95
N ASN A 238 4.06 5.09 -16.63
CA ASN A 238 2.63 5.15 -16.31
C ASN A 238 2.32 5.62 -14.87
N CYS A 239 3.33 5.71 -14.01
CA CYS A 239 3.18 6.17 -12.63
C CYS A 239 4.16 7.27 -12.22
N SER A 240 5.29 7.45 -12.93
CA SER A 240 6.27 8.50 -12.63
C SER A 240 5.88 9.88 -13.16
N ASP A 241 4.94 9.96 -14.09
CA ASP A 241 4.39 11.25 -14.54
C ASP A 241 3.58 11.91 -13.42
N LEU A 242 4.20 12.91 -12.79
CA LEU A 242 3.60 13.77 -11.80
C LEU A 242 2.96 14.93 -12.54
N ARG A 243 1.67 14.82 -12.85
CA ARG A 243 0.92 15.97 -13.37
C ARG A 243 0.99 17.10 -12.35
N GLU A 244 1.47 18.26 -12.77
CA GLU A 244 1.51 19.47 -11.94
C GLU A 244 0.15 20.18 -11.95
N GLU A 245 -0.13 20.96 -10.90
CA GLU A 245 -1.24 21.92 -10.90
C GLU A 245 -0.97 22.99 -11.98
N GLU A 246 -1.91 23.16 -12.94
CA GLU A 246 -1.95 24.36 -13.80
C GLU A 246 -2.38 25.61 -13.03
#